data_AF-A0A959S625-F1
#
_entry.id   AF-A0A959S625-F1
#
_cell.length_a   1.000
_cell.length_b   1.000
_cell.length_c   1.000
_cell.angle_alpha   90.00
_cell.angle_beta   90.00
_cell.angle_gamma   90.00
#
_symmetry.space_group_name_H-M   'P 1'
#
loop_
_entity.id
_entity.type
_entity.pdbx_description
1 polymer ?
#
loop_
_entity_poly.entity_id
_entity_poly.type
_entity_poly.pdbx_seq_one_letter_code
_entity_poly.pdbx_strand_id
1 'polypeptide(L)'
;MKTTIHHYSFLLLLVMACAKWGNAQDCEEPTGSATLDINNVNALINVGQMIWSDPDVYEPRYEVPAGSGVSSMYAGNFWMGGLTPDQQLRLAGGRFGSEGTDFYPGPLSLKGLQAQSCEEFDQVWKLYRIQSLMHVAHFDCLNNPECTPDPNYQTPEVFYTYPVYGNPDNGEVYQLAPFLDYDGDGVY
;
A
#
# COMPACT_ATOMS: atom_id res chain seq x y z
N MET A 1 58.51 57.07 -3.77
CA MET A 1 57.04 56.94 -3.71
C MET A 1 56.71 55.50 -4.08
N LYS A 2 56.54 54.63 -3.07
CA LYS A 2 56.38 53.16 -3.20
C LYS A 2 54.89 52.79 -3.05
N THR A 3 54.36 52.15 -4.09
CA THR A 3 53.38 51.03 -4.14
C THR A 3 52.29 50.90 -3.08
N THR A 4 51.04 50.74 -3.50
CA THR A 4 50.32 49.43 -3.45
C THR A 4 48.98 49.49 -4.22
N ILE A 5 48.73 48.51 -5.09
CA ILE A 5 47.45 48.25 -5.77
C ILE A 5 46.87 46.99 -5.12
N HIS A 6 45.70 47.09 -4.49
CA HIS A 6 45.00 45.94 -3.92
C HIS A 6 44.17 45.23 -5.00
N HIS A 7 44.57 43.99 -5.32
CA HIS A 7 43.74 43.04 -6.06
C HIS A 7 42.70 42.45 -5.10
N TYR A 8 41.43 42.78 -5.28
CA TYR A 8 40.33 42.07 -4.64
C TYR A 8 39.98 40.84 -5.48
N SER A 9 40.44 39.67 -5.06
CA SER A 9 40.00 38.39 -5.61
C SER A 9 38.59 38.10 -5.08
N PHE A 10 37.60 38.17 -5.96
CA PHE A 10 36.22 37.84 -5.63
C PHE A 10 36.05 36.31 -5.74
N LEU A 11 36.22 35.62 -4.62
CA LEU A 11 35.99 34.17 -4.53
C LEU A 11 34.47 33.94 -4.53
N LEU A 12 33.92 33.55 -5.69
CA LEU A 12 32.51 33.15 -5.81
C LEU A 12 32.35 31.78 -5.14
N LEU A 13 31.93 31.76 -3.88
CA LEU A 13 31.56 30.55 -3.15
C LEU A 13 30.23 30.04 -3.74
N LEU A 14 30.33 29.07 -4.65
CA LEU A 14 29.19 28.34 -5.16
C LEU A 14 28.71 27.41 -4.04
N VAL A 15 27.76 27.89 -3.24
CA VAL A 15 27.02 27.06 -2.29
C VAL A 15 26.28 26.03 -3.13
N MET A 16 26.86 24.83 -3.27
CA MET A 16 26.10 23.63 -3.60
C MET A 16 25.11 23.45 -2.46
N ALA A 17 23.96 24.10 -2.57
CA ALA A 17 22.76 23.60 -1.93
C ALA A 17 22.60 22.20 -2.51
N CYS A 18 22.90 21.20 -1.69
CA CYS A 18 22.42 19.85 -1.92
C CYS A 18 20.91 20.01 -2.00
N ALA A 19 20.37 20.14 -3.21
CA ALA A 19 18.95 20.05 -3.42
C ALA A 19 18.61 18.69 -2.83
N LYS A 20 17.94 18.69 -1.68
CA LYS A 20 17.38 17.46 -1.17
C LYS A 20 16.53 16.94 -2.32
N TRP A 21 16.91 15.78 -2.85
CA TRP A 21 15.98 14.97 -3.60
C TRP A 21 14.94 14.55 -2.57
N GLY A 22 13.98 15.44 -2.33
CA GLY A 22 12.81 15.10 -1.57
C GLY A 22 12.05 14.12 -2.44
N ASN A 23 11.77 12.94 -1.90
CA ASN A 23 10.69 12.12 -2.45
C ASN A 23 9.46 13.03 -2.58
N ALA A 24 8.66 12.82 -3.63
CA ALA A 24 7.44 13.63 -3.83
C ALA A 24 6.44 13.48 -2.66
N GLN A 25 6.69 12.55 -1.74
CA GLN A 25 5.83 12.14 -0.64
C GLN A 25 6.67 11.92 0.63
N ASP A 26 6.11 12.27 1.79
CA ASP A 26 6.74 12.08 3.11
C ASP A 26 6.46 10.67 3.64
N CYS A 27 6.90 9.66 2.89
CA CYS A 27 6.71 8.24 3.22
C CYS A 27 7.97 7.43 2.91
N GLU A 28 8.22 6.42 3.75
CA GLU A 28 9.26 5.43 3.50
C GLU A 28 8.83 4.46 2.38
N GLU A 29 9.81 3.77 1.79
CA GLU A 29 9.49 2.74 0.80
C GLU A 29 8.70 1.59 1.47
N PRO A 30 7.66 1.06 0.81
CA PRO A 30 6.84 0.00 1.36
C PRO A 30 7.65 -1.28 1.60
N THR A 31 7.42 -1.92 2.73
CA THR A 31 8.07 -3.17 3.15
C THR A 31 7.07 -4.28 3.48
N GLY A 32 5.78 -3.92 3.59
CA GLY A 32 4.69 -4.84 3.87
C GLY A 32 4.55 -5.93 2.82
N SER A 33 4.24 -7.14 3.25
CA SER A 33 3.96 -8.25 2.35
C SER A 33 3.07 -9.32 3.00
N ALA A 34 2.42 -10.13 2.17
CA ALA A 34 1.73 -11.34 2.59
C ALA A 34 1.77 -12.42 1.50
N THR A 35 1.49 -13.66 1.88
CA THR A 35 1.43 -14.79 0.94
C THR A 35 -0.01 -15.21 0.65
N LEU A 36 -0.34 -15.30 -0.64
CA LEU A 36 -1.52 -16.00 -1.14
C LEU A 36 -1.20 -17.51 -1.24
N ASP A 37 -1.85 -18.30 -0.40
CA ASP A 37 -1.51 -19.70 -0.09
C ASP A 37 -2.74 -20.63 -0.15
N ILE A 38 -3.57 -20.46 -1.18
CA ILE A 38 -4.81 -21.23 -1.38
C ILE A 38 -4.76 -22.03 -2.68
N ASN A 39 -5.54 -23.11 -2.76
CA ASN A 39 -5.71 -23.90 -3.98
C ASN A 39 -4.38 -24.34 -4.64
N ASN A 40 -3.39 -24.73 -3.82
CA ASN A 40 -2.07 -25.18 -4.28
C ASN A 40 -1.24 -24.09 -4.99
N VAL A 41 -1.52 -22.83 -4.68
CA VAL A 41 -0.72 -21.66 -5.04
C VAL A 41 0.06 -21.21 -3.82
N ASN A 42 1.31 -20.80 -3.98
CA ASN A 42 2.06 -20.01 -3.01
C ASN A 42 2.62 -18.78 -3.74
N ALA A 43 2.04 -17.62 -3.49
CA ALA A 43 2.41 -16.38 -4.18
C ALA A 43 2.66 -15.22 -3.21
N LEU A 44 3.83 -14.58 -3.31
CA LEU A 44 4.15 -13.38 -2.54
C LEU A 44 3.44 -12.15 -3.12
N ILE A 45 2.78 -11.39 -2.26
CA ILE A 45 2.16 -10.11 -2.55
C ILE A 45 2.86 -9.05 -1.71
N ASN A 46 3.61 -8.16 -2.36
CA ASN A 46 4.25 -7.02 -1.71
C ASN A 46 3.34 -5.80 -1.80
N VAL A 47 3.41 -4.92 -0.80
CA VAL A 47 2.75 -3.62 -0.81
C VAL A 47 3.48 -2.67 -1.77
N GLY A 48 2.72 -1.76 -2.38
CA GLY A 48 3.24 -0.81 -3.36
C GLY A 48 3.41 -1.45 -4.74
N GLN A 49 4.54 -2.09 -4.99
CA GLN A 49 4.91 -2.59 -6.32
C GLN A 49 5.57 -3.97 -6.28
N MET A 50 5.73 -4.55 -7.47
CA MET A 50 6.48 -5.79 -7.69
C MET A 50 5.96 -6.97 -6.83
N ILE A 51 4.81 -7.50 -7.23
CA ILE A 51 4.27 -8.75 -6.70
C ILE A 51 5.00 -9.95 -7.31
N TRP A 52 4.91 -11.11 -6.66
CA TRP A 52 5.40 -12.40 -7.16
C TRP A 52 6.92 -12.55 -7.26
N SER A 53 7.70 -11.62 -6.72
CA SER A 53 9.15 -11.75 -6.59
C SER A 53 9.61 -11.19 -5.26
N ASP A 54 10.71 -11.74 -4.74
CA ASP A 54 11.37 -11.22 -3.56
C ASP A 54 12.40 -10.14 -3.95
N PRO A 55 12.24 -8.88 -3.51
CA PRO A 55 13.16 -7.79 -3.87
C PRO A 55 14.57 -7.97 -3.30
N ASP A 56 14.72 -8.70 -2.20
CA ASP A 56 16.01 -8.83 -1.50
C ASP A 56 16.90 -9.90 -2.15
N VAL A 57 16.28 -11.00 -2.60
CA VAL A 57 17.00 -12.14 -3.18
C VAL A 57 16.81 -12.30 -4.70
N TYR A 58 15.96 -11.48 -5.32
CA TYR A 58 15.68 -11.49 -6.76
C TYR A 58 15.16 -12.84 -7.30
N GLU A 59 14.37 -13.54 -6.48
CA GLU A 59 13.81 -14.85 -6.80
C GLU A 59 12.31 -14.77 -7.10
N PRO A 60 11.80 -15.63 -7.99
CA PRO A 60 10.37 -15.72 -8.27
C PRO A 60 9.62 -16.36 -7.09
N ARG A 61 8.44 -15.84 -6.82
CA ARG A 61 7.56 -16.19 -5.70
C ARG A 61 6.11 -16.29 -6.17
N TYR A 62 5.87 -16.92 -7.31
CA TYR A 62 4.55 -17.37 -7.75
C TYR A 62 4.61 -18.85 -8.13
N GLU A 63 4.43 -19.68 -7.11
CA GLU A 63 4.66 -21.10 -7.16
C GLU A 63 3.35 -21.86 -7.32
N VAL A 64 3.29 -22.71 -8.36
CA VAL A 64 2.13 -23.58 -8.62
C VAL A 64 2.65 -24.87 -9.29
N PRO A 65 2.50 -26.06 -8.67
CA PRO A 65 2.00 -26.35 -7.32
C PRO A 65 2.85 -25.73 -6.20
N ALA A 66 2.21 -25.35 -5.09
CA ALA A 66 2.89 -24.92 -3.87
C ALA A 66 3.82 -26.04 -3.34
N GLY A 67 5.05 -25.68 -2.97
CA GLY A 67 6.10 -26.62 -2.53
C GLY A 67 6.80 -27.42 -3.64
N SER A 68 6.55 -27.14 -4.92
CA SER A 68 7.23 -27.78 -6.06
C SER A 68 8.62 -27.20 -6.39
N GLY A 69 8.92 -25.99 -5.91
CA GLY A 69 10.06 -25.18 -6.34
C GLY A 69 9.92 -24.58 -7.74
N VAL A 70 8.78 -24.75 -8.41
CA VAL A 70 8.54 -24.26 -9.77
C VAL A 70 7.65 -23.03 -9.73
N SER A 71 8.18 -21.90 -10.20
CA SER A 71 7.41 -20.67 -10.39
C SER A 71 6.88 -20.55 -11.82
N SER A 72 5.58 -20.25 -11.96
CA SER A 72 4.96 -20.05 -13.27
C SER A 72 5.05 -18.60 -13.77
N MET A 73 5.31 -17.65 -12.87
CA MET A 73 5.57 -16.24 -13.17
C MET A 73 6.75 -15.75 -12.34
N TYR A 74 7.58 -14.86 -12.92
CA TYR A 74 8.75 -14.35 -12.21
C TYR A 74 8.42 -13.14 -11.32
N ALA A 75 7.72 -12.16 -11.86
CA ALA A 75 7.29 -10.94 -11.16
C ALA A 75 6.06 -10.35 -11.88
N GLY A 76 5.29 -9.54 -11.17
CA GLY A 76 4.18 -8.75 -11.70
C GLY A 76 4.22 -7.33 -11.15
N ASN A 77 3.75 -6.35 -11.92
CA ASN A 77 3.65 -4.96 -11.44
C ASN A 77 2.42 -4.28 -12.02
N PHE A 78 1.90 -3.28 -11.32
CA PHE A 78 0.78 -2.46 -11.76
C PHE A 78 1.32 -1.19 -12.41
N TRP A 79 0.89 -0.91 -13.63
CA TRP A 79 1.19 0.34 -14.30
C TRP A 79 -0.10 1.11 -14.45
N MET A 80 -0.10 2.36 -13.99
CA MET A 80 -1.25 3.24 -14.05
C MET A 80 -0.84 4.57 -14.64
N GLY A 81 -1.61 5.06 -15.61
CA GLY A 81 -1.34 6.34 -16.23
C GLY A 81 -2.60 7.07 -16.63
N GLY A 82 -2.46 8.37 -16.87
CA GLY A 82 -3.53 9.25 -17.27
C GLY A 82 -3.02 10.48 -17.98
N LEU A 83 -3.90 11.15 -18.71
CA LEU A 83 -3.63 12.44 -19.33
C LEU A 83 -4.12 13.55 -18.41
N THR A 84 -3.30 14.59 -18.24
CA THR A 84 -3.75 15.84 -17.63
C THR A 84 -4.71 16.59 -18.58
N PRO A 85 -5.46 17.60 -18.09
CA PRO A 85 -6.27 18.47 -18.97
C PRO A 85 -5.47 19.07 -20.14
N ASP A 86 -4.16 19.30 -19.95
CA ASP A 86 -3.24 19.83 -20.95
C ASP A 86 -2.63 18.74 -21.87
N GLN A 87 -3.21 17.54 -21.91
CA GLN A 87 -2.78 16.41 -22.73
C GLN A 87 -1.36 15.89 -22.42
N GLN A 88 -0.87 16.10 -21.19
CA GLN A 88 0.43 15.54 -20.76
C GLN A 88 0.23 14.17 -20.11
N LEU A 89 1.05 13.20 -20.50
CA LEU A 89 1.05 11.88 -19.89
C LEU A 89 1.67 11.93 -18.48
N ARG A 90 0.95 11.38 -17.51
CA ARG A 90 1.45 10.99 -16.19
C ARG A 90 1.39 9.47 -16.09
N LEU A 91 2.46 8.84 -15.61
CA LEU A 91 2.58 7.39 -15.50
C LEU A 91 3.26 7.06 -14.16
N ALA A 92 2.65 6.13 -13.43
CA ALA A 92 3.25 5.35 -12.37
C ALA A 92 3.48 3.94 -12.93
N GLY A 93 4.72 3.48 -12.94
CA GLY A 93 5.12 2.26 -13.62
C GLY A 93 6.45 1.74 -13.11
N GLY A 94 6.41 1.01 -12.00
CA GLY A 94 7.56 0.32 -11.45
C GLY A 94 8.06 -0.80 -12.36
N ARG A 95 9.38 -0.98 -12.44
CA ARG A 95 10.00 -2.17 -13.04
C ARG A 95 10.31 -3.19 -11.94
N PHE A 96 11.54 -3.69 -11.90
CA PHE A 96 12.02 -4.68 -10.94
C PHE A 96 12.65 -4.01 -9.70
N GLY A 97 12.03 -2.96 -9.16
CA GLY A 97 12.52 -2.25 -7.98
C GLY A 97 13.84 -1.46 -8.16
N SER A 98 14.31 -1.27 -9.40
CA SER A 98 15.63 -0.66 -9.66
C SER A 98 15.68 0.87 -9.56
N GLU A 99 14.52 1.54 -9.55
CA GLU A 99 14.42 3.02 -9.63
C GLU A 99 13.42 3.57 -8.60
N GLY A 100 13.41 3.02 -7.39
CA GLY A 100 12.42 3.36 -6.35
C GLY A 100 11.03 2.81 -6.66
N THR A 101 10.02 3.32 -5.93
CA THR A 101 8.61 2.93 -6.09
C THR A 101 7.73 4.13 -6.43
N ASP A 102 6.77 3.91 -7.33
CA ASP A 102 5.73 4.89 -7.66
C ASP A 102 4.47 4.72 -6.78
N PHE A 103 4.41 3.65 -6.00
CA PHE A 103 3.25 3.28 -5.18
C PHE A 103 3.65 3.22 -3.71
N TYR A 104 2.96 4.04 -2.91
CA TYR A 104 3.11 4.11 -1.45
C TYR A 104 1.79 3.70 -0.78
N PRO A 105 1.85 3.02 0.38
CA PRO A 105 0.67 2.65 1.15
C PRO A 105 -0.08 3.87 1.66
N GLY A 106 -1.37 3.68 1.91
CA GLY A 106 -2.19 4.68 2.58
C GLY A 106 -3.11 5.47 1.66
N PRO A 107 -4.12 6.12 2.24
CA PRO A 107 -5.07 6.93 1.50
C PRO A 107 -4.44 8.23 1.01
N LEU A 108 -4.94 8.73 -0.12
CA LEU A 108 -4.59 10.06 -0.57
C LEU A 108 -5.24 11.10 0.36
N SER A 109 -4.44 12.07 0.80
CA SER A 109 -4.90 13.22 1.57
C SER A 109 -4.85 14.51 0.76
N LEU A 110 -5.81 15.40 0.98
CA LEU A 110 -5.82 16.77 0.44
C LEU A 110 -4.65 17.62 0.97
N LYS A 111 -4.03 17.22 2.08
CA LYS A 111 -2.84 17.86 2.67
C LYS A 111 -1.53 17.20 2.23
N GLY A 112 -1.59 16.22 1.32
CA GLY A 112 -0.47 15.35 0.95
C GLY A 112 -0.41 14.09 1.82
N LEU A 113 0.26 13.05 1.30
CA LEU A 113 0.49 11.80 2.04
C LEU A 113 1.30 12.07 3.33
N GLN A 114 0.84 11.48 4.43
CA GLN A 114 1.43 11.60 5.76
C GLN A 114 2.17 10.30 6.10
N ALA A 115 3.35 10.41 6.71
CA ALA A 115 4.17 9.26 7.08
C ALA A 115 3.41 8.22 7.93
N GLN A 116 2.61 8.70 8.90
CA GLN A 116 1.81 7.82 9.75
C GLN A 116 0.83 6.96 8.95
N SER A 117 0.12 7.54 7.98
CA SER A 117 -0.84 6.81 7.15
C SER A 117 -0.13 5.80 6.25
N CYS A 118 1.12 6.05 5.86
CA CYS A 118 1.92 5.08 5.11
C CYS A 118 2.29 3.86 5.98
N GLU A 119 2.76 4.07 7.21
CA GLU A 119 3.11 2.99 8.13
C GLU A 119 1.90 2.11 8.49
N GLU A 120 0.73 2.72 8.78
CA GLU A 120 -0.50 2.00 9.13
C GLU A 120 -0.99 1.10 7.99
N PHE A 121 -0.76 1.51 6.74
CA PHE A 121 -1.21 0.81 5.54
C PHE A 121 -0.12 -0.04 4.88
N ASP A 122 1.09 -0.10 5.44
CA ASP A 122 2.20 -0.93 4.93
C ASP A 122 2.02 -2.41 5.28
N GLN A 123 0.86 -2.96 4.89
CA GLN A 123 0.48 -4.35 5.12
C GLN A 123 -0.54 -4.84 4.08
N VAL A 124 -0.71 -6.15 4.01
CA VAL A 124 -1.73 -6.79 3.18
C VAL A 124 -2.75 -7.49 4.07
N TRP A 125 -3.98 -7.00 4.08
CA TRP A 125 -5.08 -7.67 4.78
C TRP A 125 -5.52 -8.93 4.03
N LYS A 126 -5.45 -10.06 4.72
CA LYS A 126 -5.81 -11.37 4.17
C LYS A 126 -7.12 -11.84 4.78
N LEU A 127 -8.06 -12.20 3.91
CA LEU A 127 -9.38 -12.70 4.28
C LEU A 127 -9.71 -13.94 3.45
N TYR A 128 -10.24 -14.97 4.10
CA TYR A 128 -10.77 -16.15 3.43
C TYR A 128 -12.25 -15.98 3.14
N ARG A 129 -12.71 -16.48 1.99
CA ARG A 129 -14.15 -16.50 1.65
C ARG A 129 -15.01 -17.13 2.76
N ILE A 130 -14.53 -18.20 3.39
CA ILE A 130 -15.28 -18.88 4.45
C ILE A 130 -15.51 -17.99 5.67
N GLN A 131 -14.58 -17.09 5.98
CA GLN A 131 -14.72 -16.15 7.09
C GLN A 131 -15.89 -15.19 6.85
N SER A 132 -16.00 -14.62 5.65
CA SER A 132 -17.15 -13.78 5.27
C SER A 132 -18.47 -14.55 5.27
N LEU A 133 -18.47 -15.79 4.74
CA LEU A 133 -19.68 -16.61 4.72
C LEU A 133 -20.17 -16.96 6.14
N MET A 134 -19.25 -17.32 7.04
CA MET A 134 -19.58 -17.62 8.43
C MET A 134 -20.04 -16.36 9.18
N HIS A 135 -19.45 -15.21 8.90
CA HIS A 135 -19.88 -13.93 9.48
C HIS A 135 -21.32 -13.61 9.06
N VAL A 136 -21.61 -13.59 7.77
CA VAL A 136 -22.98 -13.34 7.27
C VAL A 136 -23.96 -14.36 7.85
N ALA A 137 -23.64 -15.66 7.82
CA ALA A 137 -24.52 -16.69 8.35
C ALA A 137 -24.80 -16.55 9.86
N HIS A 138 -23.81 -16.09 10.64
CA HIS A 138 -23.99 -15.85 12.07
C HIS A 138 -24.97 -14.70 12.32
N PHE A 139 -24.79 -13.56 11.66
CA PHE A 139 -25.66 -12.39 11.86
C PHE A 139 -27.06 -12.60 11.26
N ASP A 140 -27.19 -13.32 10.15
CA ASP A 140 -28.49 -13.77 9.62
C ASP A 140 -29.24 -14.67 10.62
N CYS A 141 -28.50 -15.54 11.33
CA CYS A 141 -29.07 -16.42 12.36
C CYS A 141 -29.56 -15.64 13.58
N LEU A 142 -28.83 -14.61 14.02
CA LEU A 142 -29.25 -13.74 15.13
C LEU A 142 -30.57 -13.01 14.84
N ASN A 143 -30.83 -12.69 13.56
CA ASN A 143 -32.07 -12.08 13.11
C ASN A 143 -33.22 -13.08 12.85
N ASN A 144 -32.97 -14.38 12.99
CA ASN A 144 -33.96 -15.43 12.74
C ASN A 144 -34.34 -16.15 14.05
N PRO A 145 -35.59 -16.03 14.54
CA PRO A 145 -36.02 -16.66 15.80
C PRO A 145 -36.04 -18.19 15.77
N GLU A 146 -36.01 -18.80 14.59
CA GLU A 146 -35.97 -20.27 14.43
C GLU A 146 -34.53 -20.82 14.36
N CYS A 147 -33.52 -19.94 14.35
CA CYS A 147 -32.12 -20.32 14.25
C CYS A 147 -31.44 -20.34 15.63
N THR A 148 -30.48 -21.23 15.81
CA THR A 148 -29.60 -21.24 16.99
C THR A 148 -28.19 -20.88 16.54
N PRO A 149 -27.67 -19.69 16.90
CA PRO A 149 -26.35 -19.25 16.45
C PRO A 149 -25.25 -20.14 17.05
N ASP A 150 -24.18 -20.35 16.28
CA ASP A 150 -23.00 -21.06 16.78
C ASP A 150 -22.39 -20.27 17.96
N PRO A 151 -22.37 -20.82 19.19
CA PRO A 151 -21.83 -20.12 20.34
C PRO A 151 -20.30 -19.95 20.28
N ASN A 152 -19.62 -20.66 19.37
CA ASN A 152 -18.17 -20.58 19.21
C ASN A 152 -17.76 -19.66 18.06
N TYR A 153 -18.71 -19.03 17.37
CA TYR A 153 -18.38 -18.05 16.35
C TYR A 153 -17.56 -16.90 16.94
N GLN A 154 -16.51 -16.51 16.23
CA GLN A 154 -15.68 -15.36 16.56
C GLN A 154 -15.51 -14.54 15.28
N THR A 155 -15.74 -13.23 15.36
CA THR A 155 -15.49 -12.32 14.25
C THR A 155 -13.99 -12.31 13.93
N PRO A 156 -13.60 -12.65 12.69
CA PRO A 156 -12.20 -12.57 12.27
C PRO A 156 -11.56 -11.20 12.52
N GLU A 157 -10.33 -11.20 13.03
CA GLU A 157 -9.54 -9.99 13.33
C GLU A 157 -9.52 -8.98 12.17
N VAL A 158 -9.38 -9.48 10.93
CA VAL A 158 -9.32 -8.67 9.71
C VAL A 158 -10.56 -7.78 9.52
N PHE A 159 -11.72 -8.17 10.06
CA PHE A 159 -12.90 -7.32 9.99
C PHE A 159 -12.78 -6.08 10.89
N TYR A 160 -11.96 -6.11 11.94
CA TYR A 160 -11.72 -4.94 12.78
C TYR A 160 -10.52 -4.11 12.30
N THR A 161 -9.54 -4.75 11.66
CA THR A 161 -8.28 -4.10 11.29
C THR A 161 -8.25 -3.58 9.86
N TYR A 162 -9.18 -3.98 9.00
CA TYR A 162 -9.28 -3.44 7.65
C TYR A 162 -9.77 -1.97 7.69
N PRO A 163 -9.02 -1.00 7.15
CA PRO A 163 -9.31 0.41 7.31
C PRO A 163 -10.41 0.86 6.35
N VAL A 164 -11.64 0.84 6.84
CA VAL A 164 -12.81 1.37 6.10
C VAL A 164 -12.89 2.89 6.21
N TYR A 165 -12.41 3.45 7.33
CA TYR A 165 -12.41 4.88 7.59
C TYR A 165 -11.03 5.51 7.45
N GLY A 166 -10.97 6.65 6.76
CA GLY A 166 -9.79 7.51 6.72
C GLY A 166 -9.85 8.55 7.84
N ASN A 167 -8.72 9.20 8.11
CA ASN A 167 -8.59 10.25 9.12
C ASN A 167 -8.88 11.65 8.53
N PRO A 168 -10.02 12.29 8.85
CA PRO A 168 -10.35 13.62 8.32
C PRO A 168 -9.40 14.71 8.82
N ASP A 169 -8.78 14.56 9.99
CA ASP A 169 -7.80 15.52 10.51
C ASP A 169 -6.55 15.57 9.64
N ASN A 170 -6.20 14.43 9.02
CA ASN A 170 -5.15 14.34 8.02
C ASN A 170 -5.59 14.85 6.65
N GLY A 171 -6.87 15.16 6.43
CA GLY A 171 -7.42 15.55 5.13
C GLY A 171 -7.71 14.36 4.21
N GLU A 172 -7.83 13.16 4.78
CA GLU A 172 -8.20 11.94 4.07
C GLU A 172 -9.72 11.89 3.86
N VAL A 173 -10.16 11.12 2.86
CA VAL A 173 -11.58 10.85 2.66
C VAL A 173 -12.07 9.95 3.79
N TYR A 174 -13.19 10.30 4.42
CA TYR A 174 -13.71 9.55 5.57
C TYR A 174 -14.03 8.09 5.22
N GLN A 175 -14.58 7.80 4.04
CA GLN A 175 -14.87 6.44 3.61
C GLN A 175 -13.88 6.01 2.52
N LEU A 176 -12.99 5.08 2.86
CA LEU A 176 -11.92 4.59 1.98
C LEU A 176 -12.38 3.43 1.10
N ALA A 177 -13.32 2.63 1.59
CA ALA A 177 -13.85 1.48 0.89
C ALA A 177 -15.39 1.42 1.00
N PRO A 178 -16.09 0.89 -0.01
CA PRO A 178 -17.49 0.53 0.13
C PRO A 178 -17.62 -0.64 1.12
N PHE A 179 -18.60 -0.56 2.01
CA PHE A 179 -18.96 -1.62 2.93
C PHE A 179 -20.49 -1.74 3.01
N LEU A 180 -20.97 -2.91 3.42
CA LEU A 180 -22.37 -3.13 3.76
C LEU A 180 -22.50 -2.98 5.28
N ASP A 181 -23.19 -1.92 5.70
CA ASP A 181 -23.68 -1.77 7.07
C ASP A 181 -24.96 -2.60 7.21
N TYR A 182 -24.86 -3.70 7.96
CA TYR A 182 -25.94 -4.69 8.04
C TYR A 182 -26.99 -4.34 9.09
N ASP A 183 -26.61 -3.71 10.21
CA ASP A 183 -27.53 -3.30 11.28
C ASP A 183 -27.97 -1.82 11.18
N GLY A 184 -27.36 -1.06 10.29
CA GLY A 184 -27.77 0.29 9.91
C GLY A 184 -27.32 1.37 10.89
N ASP A 185 -26.30 1.10 11.71
CA ASP A 185 -25.82 2.03 12.72
C ASP A 185 -24.84 3.10 12.16
N GLY A 186 -24.42 2.95 10.90
CA GLY A 186 -23.51 3.83 10.19
C GLY A 186 -22.04 3.62 10.55
N VAL A 187 -21.74 2.59 11.34
CA VAL A 187 -20.42 2.22 11.86
C VAL A 187 -20.01 0.86 11.30
N TYR A 188 -18.71 0.62 11.19
CA TYR A 188 -18.11 -0.65 10.79
C TYR A 188 -17.19 -1.14 11.89
#